data_AF-A0A382LJM6-F1
#
_entry.id   AF-A0A382LJM6-F1
#
_cell.length_a   1.000
_cell.length_b   1.000
_cell.length_c   1.000
_cell.angle_alpha   90.00
_cell.angle_beta   90.00
_cell.angle_gamma   90.00
#
_symmetry.space_group_name_H-M   'P 1'
#
loop_
_entity.id
_entity.type
_entity.pdbx_description
1 polymer ?
#
loop_
_entity_poly.entity_id
_entity_poly.type
_entity_poly.pdbx_seq_one_letter_code
_entity_poly.pdbx_strand_id
1 'polypeptide(L)'
;RTRSELHYQTTRLVDDIPKALQPKIAWQLGYKDRSPARRLEAFMRDLYTHMRAIHLITRMVERRLALRPKPAHRLPSLRSFFGGGKKTETLDGFNIVDGELVPISSRIFKDQPRRLMRVFLHAQQRGLEFHPDLTQLLRDNVSLVNDNFIHDTESHETFLEILNQRGNVAPAMRVMHEVDLLGRYIPEFGRMTCLVQHEFFHAYAADEHTLVCLEKLDQVWDAAQPPFTHYNHILQDIDLPFLLYLALFLHDAGKGMESGDHVKDGTVVCQKVGERLGLTSRRLTRLKFLVEHHLLMAEVSQRRDIDSPTVIRQFAETVQDEENLAMLTLLTFADSLGTSNNLWNDFKNTLLQTLYHLAGRRLASGKDYEQAEQQRLAKLKQEAHEQLPLKISGEELEAHF
;
A
#
# COMPACT_ATOMS: atom_id res chain seq x y z
N ARG A 1 8.70 6.91 30.57
CA ARG A 1 7.90 5.85 31.23
C ARG A 1 8.25 4.48 30.65
N THR A 2 7.92 4.19 29.39
CA THR A 2 8.19 2.88 28.75
C THR A 2 9.66 2.45 28.82
N ARG A 3 10.59 3.32 28.43
CA ARG A 3 12.03 3.03 28.51
C ARG A 3 12.49 2.70 29.95
N SER A 4 12.02 3.45 30.93
CA SER A 4 12.33 3.20 32.34
C SER A 4 11.83 1.82 32.79
N GLU A 5 10.60 1.46 32.41
CA GLU A 5 10.04 0.14 32.70
C GLU A 5 10.80 -0.98 32.00
N LEU A 6 11.18 -0.81 30.73
CA LEU A 6 12.05 -1.76 30.03
C LEU A 6 13.35 -2.00 30.83
N HIS A 7 14.00 -0.94 31.31
CA HIS A 7 15.23 -1.07 32.11
C HIS A 7 14.99 -1.69 33.49
N TYR A 8 13.83 -1.55 34.12
CA TYR A 8 13.50 -2.31 35.34
C TYR A 8 13.33 -3.81 35.07
N GLN A 9 12.99 -4.19 33.84
CA GLN A 9 12.81 -5.59 33.43
C GLN A 9 14.07 -6.25 32.85
N THR A 10 15.14 -5.48 32.62
CA THR A 10 16.37 -5.98 31.99
C THR A 10 17.60 -5.59 32.79
N THR A 11 18.57 -6.50 32.90
CA THR A 11 19.85 -6.24 33.60
C THR A 11 20.90 -5.55 32.73
N ARG A 12 20.59 -5.27 31.46
CA ARG A 12 21.48 -4.64 30.48
C ARG A 12 20.81 -3.42 29.85
N LEU A 13 21.61 -2.55 29.24
CA LEU A 13 21.11 -1.46 28.42
C LEU A 13 20.43 -2.05 27.17
N VAL A 14 19.13 -1.78 27.02
CA VAL A 14 18.33 -2.20 25.87
C VAL A 14 17.45 -1.03 25.46
N ASP A 15 17.44 -0.70 24.17
CA ASP A 15 16.63 0.39 23.61
C ASP A 15 15.52 -0.10 22.67
N ASP A 16 15.48 -1.40 22.39
CA ASP A 16 14.39 -2.09 21.69
C ASP A 16 13.48 -2.81 22.68
N ILE A 17 12.18 -2.96 22.35
CA ILE A 17 11.23 -3.71 23.20
C ILE A 17 10.96 -5.09 22.58
N PRO A 18 11.60 -6.17 23.07
CA PRO A 18 11.34 -7.51 22.56
C PRO A 18 9.89 -7.92 22.80
N LYS A 19 9.28 -8.64 21.84
CA LYS A 19 7.88 -9.13 21.95
C LYS A 19 7.59 -9.83 23.29
N ALA A 20 8.55 -10.59 23.81
CA ALA A 20 8.43 -11.28 25.09
C ALA A 20 8.28 -10.36 26.32
N LEU A 21 8.83 -9.14 26.28
CA LEU A 21 8.75 -8.19 27.39
C LEU A 21 7.53 -7.26 27.30
N GLN A 22 6.94 -7.09 26.12
CA GLN A 22 5.84 -6.14 25.92
C GLN A 22 4.65 -6.39 26.87
N PRO A 23 4.16 -7.62 27.11
CA PRO A 23 3.04 -7.85 28.02
C PRO A 23 3.33 -7.47 29.47
N LYS A 24 4.57 -7.70 29.92
CA LYS A 24 5.02 -7.37 31.28
C LYS A 24 5.12 -5.86 31.48
N ILE A 25 5.73 -5.18 30.51
CA ILE A 25 5.84 -3.72 30.50
C ILE A 25 4.44 -3.08 30.48
N ALA A 26 3.54 -3.55 29.61
CA ALA A 26 2.16 -3.10 29.54
C ALA A 26 1.47 -3.23 30.92
N TRP A 27 1.59 -4.39 31.58
CA TRP A 27 1.00 -4.58 32.89
C TRP A 27 1.53 -3.58 33.93
N GLN A 28 2.84 -3.36 33.99
CA GLN A 28 3.45 -2.46 34.98
C GLN A 28 3.15 -0.99 34.72
N LEU A 29 2.95 -0.61 33.46
CA LEU A 29 2.54 0.75 33.09
C LEU A 29 1.05 1.05 33.34
N GLY A 30 0.27 0.05 33.78
CA GLY A 30 -1.13 0.23 34.19
C GLY A 30 -2.17 -0.27 33.18
N TYR A 31 -1.75 -0.92 32.09
CA TYR A 31 -2.69 -1.55 31.16
C TYR A 31 -3.17 -2.87 31.78
N LYS A 32 -4.43 -2.91 32.27
CA LYS A 32 -4.97 -4.03 33.07
C LYS A 32 -6.10 -4.82 32.39
N ASP A 33 -6.27 -4.70 31.07
CA ASP A 33 -7.27 -5.52 30.36
C ASP A 33 -7.03 -7.02 30.64
N ARG A 34 -8.12 -7.78 30.83
CA ARG A 34 -8.05 -9.22 31.11
C ARG A 34 -7.43 -9.99 29.94
N SER A 35 -7.73 -9.58 28.70
CA SER A 35 -7.13 -10.14 27.50
C SER A 35 -5.69 -9.64 27.33
N PRO A 36 -4.68 -10.54 27.30
CA PRO A 36 -3.29 -10.16 27.05
C PRO A 36 -3.11 -9.46 25.71
N ALA A 37 -3.86 -9.87 24.68
CA ALA A 37 -3.81 -9.26 23.34
C ALA A 37 -4.29 -7.81 23.37
N ARG A 38 -5.50 -7.55 23.89
CA ARG A 38 -6.05 -6.19 23.99
C ARG A 38 -5.21 -5.27 24.88
N ARG A 39 -4.65 -5.82 25.96
CA ARG A 39 -3.72 -5.10 26.84
C ARG A 39 -2.48 -4.64 26.10
N LEU A 40 -1.89 -5.55 25.33
CA LEU A 40 -0.71 -5.27 24.53
C LEU A 40 -1.04 -4.26 23.44
N GLU A 41 -2.16 -4.44 22.75
CA GLU A 41 -2.62 -3.55 21.71
C GLU A 41 -2.80 -2.12 22.21
N ALA A 42 -3.51 -1.93 23.32
CA ALA A 42 -3.71 -0.61 23.93
C ALA A 42 -2.36 0.06 24.29
N PHE A 43 -1.45 -0.69 24.91
CA PHE A 43 -0.12 -0.19 25.26
C PHE A 43 0.71 0.20 24.03
N MET A 44 0.77 -0.69 23.03
CA MET A 44 1.58 -0.45 21.84
C MET A 44 0.99 0.67 20.98
N ARG A 45 -0.34 0.77 20.90
CA ARG A 45 -1.03 1.87 20.20
C ARG A 45 -0.70 3.22 20.83
N ASP A 46 -0.75 3.33 22.15
CA ASP A 46 -0.35 4.56 22.85
C ASP A 46 1.12 4.88 22.60
N LEU A 47 2.01 3.89 22.72
CA LEU A 47 3.44 4.08 22.48
C LEU A 47 3.72 4.58 21.05
N TYR A 48 3.17 3.91 20.04
CA TYR A 48 3.36 4.27 18.64
C TYR A 48 2.73 5.62 18.29
N THR A 49 1.57 5.97 18.88
CA THR A 49 0.96 7.29 18.72
C THR A 49 1.91 8.40 19.17
N HIS A 50 2.54 8.24 20.34
CA HIS A 50 3.51 9.22 20.85
C HIS A 50 4.79 9.25 20.01
N MET A 51 5.30 8.09 19.57
CA MET A 51 6.46 8.01 18.69
C MET A 51 6.20 8.69 17.34
N ARG A 52 5.03 8.46 16.74
CA ARG A 52 4.58 9.11 15.51
C ARG A 52 4.51 10.63 15.69
N ALA A 53 3.92 11.11 16.79
CA ALA A 53 3.86 12.54 17.07
C ALA A 53 5.26 13.17 17.17
N ILE A 54 6.20 12.54 17.88
CA ILE A 54 7.59 12.99 17.97
C ILE A 54 8.25 13.02 16.59
N HIS A 55 8.06 11.98 15.78
CA HIS A 55 8.61 11.90 14.43
C HIS A 55 8.11 13.05 13.55
N LEU A 56 6.79 13.26 13.52
CA LEU A 56 6.16 14.30 12.70
C LEU A 56 6.52 15.73 13.13
N ILE A 57 6.63 15.97 14.44
CA ILE A 57 7.08 17.28 14.97
C ILE A 57 8.54 17.52 14.60
N THR A 58 9.41 16.52 14.80
CA THR A 58 10.83 16.61 14.46
C THR A 58 11.01 16.94 12.98
N ARG A 59 10.36 16.17 12.08
CA ARG A 59 10.41 16.43 10.63
C ARG A 59 9.92 17.83 10.25
N MET A 60 8.85 18.29 10.87
CA MET A 60 8.31 19.63 10.61
C MET A 60 9.30 20.73 11.02
N VAL A 61 9.96 20.57 12.18
CA VAL A 61 10.99 21.51 12.66
C VAL A 61 12.21 21.47 11.74
N GLU A 62 12.69 20.28 11.35
CA GLU A 62 13.80 20.12 10.41
C GLU A 62 13.53 20.82 9.09
N ARG A 63 12.35 20.60 8.48
CA ARG A 63 11.96 21.28 7.24
C ARG A 63 11.93 22.80 7.42
N ARG A 64 11.35 23.32 8.49
CA ARG A 64 11.33 24.76 8.78
C ARG A 64 12.73 25.35 9.02
N LEU A 65 13.65 24.60 9.63
CA LEU A 65 15.04 25.03 9.82
C LEU A 65 15.84 24.96 8.52
N ALA A 66 15.55 23.99 7.65
CA ALA A 66 16.15 23.88 6.31
C ALA A 66 15.73 25.02 5.38
N LEU A 67 14.56 25.64 5.61
CA LEU A 67 14.11 26.86 4.94
C LEU A 67 14.94 28.11 5.29
N ARG A 68 15.95 28.02 6.17
CA ARG A 68 16.86 29.15 6.42
C ARG A 68 17.40 29.68 5.10
N PRO A 69 17.34 31.01 4.88
CA PRO A 69 17.82 31.59 3.64
C PRO A 69 19.28 31.18 3.44
N LYS A 70 19.59 30.53 2.31
CA LYS A 70 20.98 30.40 1.85
C LYS A 70 21.56 31.82 1.89
N PRO A 71 22.72 32.05 2.53
CA PRO A 71 23.29 33.39 2.62
C PRO A 71 23.34 33.99 1.22
N ALA A 72 22.73 35.17 1.09
CA ALA A 72 22.64 35.91 -0.17
C ALA A 72 24.03 36.44 -0.57
N HIS A 73 24.97 35.55 -0.89
CA HIS A 73 26.21 35.86 -1.57
C HIS A 73 26.09 35.53 -3.06
N ARG A 74 24.99 35.97 -3.68
CA ARG A 74 24.91 36.07 -5.13
C ARG A 74 24.79 37.54 -5.48
N LEU A 75 25.86 38.08 -6.06
CA LEU A 75 25.83 39.35 -6.77
C LEU A 75 24.60 39.38 -7.69
N PRO A 76 23.87 40.51 -7.78
CA PRO A 76 22.70 40.60 -8.63
C PRO A 76 23.09 40.28 -10.08
N SER A 77 22.54 39.17 -10.60
CA SER A 77 22.67 38.83 -12.02
C SER A 77 22.02 39.93 -12.85
N LEU A 78 22.71 40.38 -13.90
CA LEU A 78 22.21 41.37 -14.88
C LEU A 78 20.86 40.98 -15.52
N ARG A 79 20.39 39.72 -15.37
CA ARG A 79 19.03 39.31 -15.74
C ARG A 79 17.92 39.94 -14.87
N SER A 80 18.23 40.34 -13.63
CA SER A 80 17.26 41.00 -12.74
C SER A 80 16.95 42.44 -13.16
N PHE A 81 17.79 43.07 -13.98
CA PHE A 81 17.60 44.43 -14.48
C PHE A 81 16.75 44.50 -15.76
N PHE A 82 16.63 43.40 -16.50
CA PHE A 82 15.79 43.30 -17.69
C PHE A 82 14.50 42.53 -17.40
N GLY A 83 13.61 43.15 -16.61
CA GLY A 83 12.16 43.08 -16.77
C GLY A 83 11.50 41.72 -17.04
N GLY A 84 11.86 40.68 -16.30
CA GLY A 84 11.20 39.37 -16.37
C GLY A 84 10.98 38.79 -14.99
N GLY A 85 10.04 39.34 -14.21
CA GLY A 85 9.62 38.74 -12.94
C GLY A 85 9.19 37.29 -13.19
N LYS A 86 9.77 36.33 -12.44
CA LYS A 86 9.40 34.91 -12.49
C LYS A 86 7.88 34.86 -12.22
N LYS A 87 7.06 34.55 -13.22
CA LYS A 87 5.60 34.46 -13.05
C LYS A 87 5.34 33.37 -12.03
N THR A 88 4.83 33.74 -10.85
CA THR A 88 4.36 32.78 -9.85
C THR A 88 3.15 32.08 -10.45
N GLU A 89 3.28 30.79 -10.73
CA GLU A 89 2.16 29.99 -11.20
C GLU A 89 1.17 29.79 -10.05
N THR A 90 -0.09 30.10 -10.30
CA THR A 90 -1.19 29.92 -9.34
C THR A 90 -2.07 28.76 -9.78
N LEU A 91 -2.35 27.85 -8.85
CA LEU A 91 -3.18 26.68 -9.07
C LEU A 91 -4.17 26.56 -7.91
N ASP A 92 -5.46 26.72 -8.18
CA ASP A 92 -6.53 26.44 -7.20
C ASP A 92 -6.35 27.11 -5.82
N GLY A 93 -5.86 28.35 -5.80
CA GLY A 93 -5.59 29.09 -4.55
C GLY A 93 -4.23 28.80 -3.91
N PHE A 94 -3.38 28.01 -4.56
CA PHE A 94 -1.99 27.77 -4.17
C PHE A 94 -1.02 28.45 -5.15
N ASN A 95 0.07 28.99 -4.63
CA ASN A 95 1.21 29.41 -5.43
C ASN A 95 2.20 28.24 -5.53
N ILE A 96 2.83 28.09 -6.69
CA ILE A 96 3.96 27.17 -6.87
C ILE A 96 5.25 27.96 -6.73
N VAL A 97 6.04 27.67 -5.70
CA VAL A 97 7.31 28.33 -5.41
C VAL A 97 8.38 27.27 -5.24
N ASP A 98 9.36 27.28 -6.14
CA ASP A 98 10.53 26.38 -6.11
C ASP A 98 10.19 24.88 -5.95
N GLY A 99 9.09 24.44 -6.57
CA GLY A 99 8.63 23.05 -6.53
C GLY A 99 7.67 22.73 -5.38
N GLU A 100 7.29 23.73 -4.57
CA GLU A 100 6.41 23.56 -3.43
C GLU A 100 5.07 24.30 -3.62
N LEU A 101 3.99 23.72 -3.10
CA LEU A 101 2.70 24.37 -2.96
C LEU A 101 2.66 25.24 -1.69
N VAL A 102 2.33 26.52 -1.87
CA VAL A 102 2.19 27.53 -0.81
C VAL A 102 0.76 28.07 -0.82
N PRO A 103 0.06 28.14 0.33
CA PRO A 103 -1.31 28.67 0.36
C PRO A 103 -1.30 30.19 0.12
N ILE A 104 -2.20 30.68 -0.74
CA ILE A 104 -2.38 32.12 -0.98
C ILE A 104 -3.09 32.80 0.21
N SER A 105 -3.89 32.03 0.97
CA SER A 105 -4.67 32.53 2.10
C SER A 105 -4.79 31.48 3.20
N SER A 106 -4.77 31.91 4.45
CA SER A 106 -5.04 31.06 5.62
C SER A 106 -6.50 30.58 5.71
N ARG A 107 -7.40 31.15 4.90
CA ARG A 107 -8.81 30.75 4.83
C ARG A 107 -9.14 29.81 3.69
N ILE A 108 -8.17 29.43 2.86
CA ILE A 108 -8.37 28.66 1.62
C ILE A 108 -9.27 27.42 1.77
N PHE A 109 -9.11 26.67 2.86
CA PHE A 109 -9.90 25.48 3.17
C PHE A 109 -11.25 25.80 3.80
N LYS A 110 -11.36 26.88 4.57
CA LYS A 110 -12.64 27.33 5.14
C LYS A 110 -13.57 27.85 4.06
N ASP A 111 -13.00 28.59 3.10
CA ASP A 111 -13.76 29.17 1.99
C ASP A 111 -14.11 28.09 0.94
N GLN A 112 -13.28 27.06 0.76
CA GLN A 112 -13.58 25.91 -0.10
C GLN A 112 -13.02 24.59 0.48
N PRO A 113 -13.80 23.85 1.30
CA PRO A 113 -13.34 22.65 1.99
C PRO A 113 -12.76 21.56 1.07
N ARG A 114 -13.32 21.35 -0.13
CA ARG A 114 -12.85 20.34 -1.11
C ARG A 114 -11.36 20.48 -1.47
N ARG A 115 -10.77 21.66 -1.30
CA ARG A 115 -9.31 21.86 -1.48
C ARG A 115 -8.48 21.00 -0.52
N LEU A 116 -9.05 20.58 0.61
CA LEU A 116 -8.42 19.63 1.53
C LEU A 116 -8.09 18.30 0.84
N MET A 117 -8.89 17.85 -0.14
CA MET A 117 -8.56 16.66 -0.93
C MET A 117 -7.79 17.03 -2.21
N ARG A 118 -8.23 18.05 -2.96
CA ARG A 118 -7.64 18.39 -4.27
C ARG A 118 -6.17 18.77 -4.21
N VAL A 119 -5.70 19.38 -3.11
CA VAL A 119 -4.30 19.77 -2.97
C VAL A 119 -3.34 18.58 -3.10
N PHE A 120 -3.75 17.39 -2.66
CA PHE A 120 -2.95 16.18 -2.81
C PHE A 120 -2.87 15.72 -4.26
N LEU A 121 -3.99 15.75 -4.99
CA LEU A 121 -4.02 15.43 -6.41
C LEU A 121 -3.15 16.42 -7.22
N HIS A 122 -3.26 17.71 -6.91
CA HIS A 122 -2.44 18.75 -7.55
C HIS A 122 -0.95 18.53 -7.32
N ALA A 123 -0.54 18.18 -6.10
CA ALA A 123 0.85 17.85 -5.81
C ALA A 123 1.32 16.59 -6.54
N GLN A 124 0.52 15.52 -6.48
CA GLN A 124 0.82 14.23 -7.09
C GLN A 124 1.04 14.36 -8.61
N GLN A 125 0.10 14.98 -9.32
CA GLN A 125 0.15 15.12 -10.79
C GLN A 125 1.31 15.98 -11.29
N ARG A 126 1.81 16.88 -10.44
CA ARG A 126 2.86 17.85 -10.80
C ARG A 126 4.21 17.57 -10.12
N GLY A 127 4.31 16.51 -9.32
CA GLY A 127 5.50 16.20 -8.54
C GLY A 127 5.90 17.31 -7.56
N LEU A 128 4.91 17.99 -6.97
CA LEU A 128 5.15 19.11 -6.05
C LEU A 128 5.18 18.63 -4.60
N GLU A 129 6.01 19.27 -3.78
CA GLU A 129 6.01 19.08 -2.33
C GLU A 129 5.11 20.12 -1.64
N PHE A 130 4.79 19.88 -0.36
CA PHE A 130 4.07 20.85 0.45
C PHE A 130 5.04 21.70 1.25
N HIS A 131 4.94 23.02 1.09
CA HIS A 131 5.63 23.95 1.97
C HIS A 131 5.18 23.70 3.43
N PRO A 132 6.05 23.82 4.44
CA PRO A 132 5.70 23.57 5.85
C PRO A 132 4.48 24.33 6.39
N ASP A 133 4.22 25.53 5.86
CA ASP A 133 3.01 26.29 6.20
C ASP A 133 1.73 25.68 5.63
N LEU A 134 1.78 25.08 4.44
CA LEU A 134 0.65 24.32 3.90
C LEU A 134 0.37 23.09 4.76
N THR A 135 1.41 22.34 5.14
CA THR A 135 1.27 21.16 6.01
C THR A 135 0.65 21.51 7.36
N GLN A 136 1.09 22.61 7.99
CA GLN A 136 0.47 23.08 9.23
C GLN A 136 -0.98 23.51 9.01
N LEU A 137 -1.25 24.25 7.94
CA LEU A 137 -2.60 24.72 7.63
C LEU A 137 -3.57 23.55 7.38
N LEU A 138 -3.11 22.47 6.74
CA LEU A 138 -3.88 21.23 6.57
C LEU A 138 -4.23 20.61 7.93
N ARG A 139 -3.25 20.44 8.82
CA ARG A 139 -3.48 19.90 10.17
C ARG A 139 -4.48 20.74 10.97
N ASP A 140 -4.36 22.06 10.91
CA ASP A 140 -5.25 22.99 11.62
C ASP A 140 -6.71 22.94 11.11
N ASN A 141 -6.91 22.53 9.85
CA ASN A 141 -8.22 22.49 9.20
C ASN A 141 -8.73 21.06 8.93
N VAL A 142 -8.03 20.02 9.38
CA VAL A 142 -8.47 18.61 9.21
C VAL A 142 -9.85 18.38 9.83
N SER A 143 -10.22 19.19 10.84
CA SER A 143 -11.53 19.18 11.49
C SER A 143 -12.70 19.45 10.53
N LEU A 144 -12.46 20.08 9.38
CA LEU A 144 -13.46 20.31 8.33
C LEU A 144 -13.83 19.04 7.55
N VAL A 145 -13.04 17.96 7.65
CA VAL A 145 -13.35 16.63 7.09
C VAL A 145 -14.41 15.95 7.96
N ASN A 146 -15.62 16.49 7.97
CA ASN A 146 -16.77 16.00 8.73
C ASN A 146 -17.62 15.02 7.91
N ASP A 147 -18.75 14.58 8.45
CA ASP A 147 -19.64 13.61 7.78
C ASP A 147 -20.09 14.08 6.39
N ASN A 148 -20.34 15.38 6.20
CA ASN A 148 -20.70 15.93 4.89
C ASN A 148 -19.55 15.80 3.89
N PHE A 149 -18.31 16.05 4.33
CA PHE A 149 -17.13 15.88 3.49
C PHE A 149 -16.88 14.41 3.13
N ILE A 150 -17.06 13.50 4.10
CA ILE A 150 -16.85 12.05 3.92
C ILE A 150 -17.85 11.46 2.91
N HIS A 151 -19.00 12.11 2.68
CA HIS A 151 -20.01 11.72 1.68
C HIS A 151 -20.05 12.64 0.45
N ASP A 152 -19.10 13.55 0.29
CA ASP A 152 -19.05 14.49 -0.84
C ASP A 152 -18.52 13.81 -2.11
N THR A 153 -19.34 13.78 -3.17
CA THR A 153 -19.04 13.09 -4.43
C THR A 153 -17.78 13.60 -5.11
N GLU A 154 -17.56 14.92 -5.17
CA GLU A 154 -16.34 15.49 -5.78
C GLU A 154 -15.08 15.12 -5.00
N SER A 155 -15.17 14.99 -3.67
CA SER A 155 -14.07 14.50 -2.85
C SER A 155 -13.80 13.01 -3.12
N HIS A 156 -14.83 12.19 -3.34
CA HIS A 156 -14.68 10.78 -3.75
C HIS A 156 -13.99 10.67 -5.11
N GLU A 157 -14.44 11.43 -6.10
CA GLU A 157 -13.84 11.46 -7.45
C GLU A 157 -12.37 11.87 -7.37
N THR A 158 -12.05 12.90 -6.60
CA THR A 158 -10.66 13.34 -6.40
C THR A 158 -9.82 12.25 -5.74
N PHE A 159 -10.34 11.58 -4.71
CA PHE A 159 -9.62 10.51 -4.02
C PHE A 159 -9.40 9.28 -4.91
N LEU A 160 -10.41 8.86 -5.67
CA LEU A 160 -10.29 7.76 -6.63
C LEU A 160 -9.31 8.10 -7.75
N GLU A 161 -9.28 9.36 -8.19
CA GLU A 161 -8.28 9.82 -9.17
C GLU A 161 -6.86 9.79 -8.60
N ILE A 162 -6.67 10.10 -7.31
CA ILE A 162 -5.36 9.95 -6.65
C ILE A 162 -4.90 8.49 -6.67
N LEU A 163 -5.81 7.55 -6.42
CA LEU A 163 -5.52 6.11 -6.50
C LEU A 163 -5.32 5.62 -7.95
N ASN A 164 -5.75 6.40 -8.94
CA ASN A 164 -5.66 6.06 -10.37
C ASN A 164 -4.25 6.36 -10.96
N GLN A 165 -3.44 7.15 -10.26
CA GLN A 165 -2.09 7.56 -10.67
C GLN A 165 -1.06 6.44 -10.44
N ARG A 166 -1.07 5.42 -11.31
CA ARG A 166 -0.13 4.26 -11.27
C ARG A 166 1.30 4.73 -11.03
N GLY A 167 1.99 4.08 -10.09
CA GLY A 167 3.38 4.40 -9.76
C GLY A 167 3.60 5.61 -8.85
N ASN A 168 2.55 6.32 -8.46
CA ASN A 168 2.67 7.56 -7.69
C ASN A 168 1.55 7.73 -6.64
N VAL A 169 0.94 6.65 -6.16
CA VAL A 169 -0.17 6.71 -5.19
C VAL A 169 0.31 6.90 -3.75
N ALA A 170 1.34 6.16 -3.36
CA ALA A 170 1.82 6.08 -1.98
C ALA A 170 2.30 7.42 -1.41
N PRO A 171 3.03 8.30 -2.15
CA PRO A 171 3.44 9.59 -1.64
C PRO A 171 2.25 10.45 -1.19
N ALA A 172 1.19 10.52 -2.01
CA ALA A 172 -0.02 11.27 -1.68
C ALA A 172 -0.72 10.70 -0.44
N MET A 173 -0.90 9.38 -0.39
CA MET A 173 -1.53 8.67 0.73
C MET A 173 -0.74 8.85 2.04
N ARG A 174 0.59 8.81 1.97
CA ARG A 174 1.47 9.04 3.12
C ARG A 174 1.32 10.46 3.65
N VAL A 175 1.36 11.49 2.81
CA VAL A 175 1.19 12.87 3.27
C VAL A 175 -0.23 13.10 3.82
N MET A 176 -1.28 12.50 3.22
CA MET A 176 -2.63 12.54 3.79
C MET A 176 -2.68 11.91 5.18
N HIS A 177 -1.98 10.80 5.39
CA HIS A 177 -1.86 10.15 6.70
C HIS A 177 -1.12 11.05 7.69
N GLU A 178 0.01 11.65 7.31
CA GLU A 178 0.83 12.53 8.16
C GLU A 178 0.12 13.81 8.65
N VAL A 179 -0.93 14.25 7.95
CA VAL A 179 -1.79 15.37 8.36
C VAL A 179 -3.13 14.91 8.96
N ASP A 180 -3.25 13.61 9.26
CA ASP A 180 -4.43 12.93 9.81
C ASP A 180 -5.69 13.00 8.93
N LEU A 181 -5.58 13.49 7.69
CA LEU A 181 -6.70 13.60 6.75
C LEU A 181 -7.17 12.22 6.28
N LEU A 182 -6.24 11.30 5.99
CA LEU A 182 -6.58 9.99 5.45
C LEU A 182 -7.48 9.18 6.39
N GLY A 183 -7.08 9.07 7.67
CA GLY A 183 -7.83 8.34 8.68
C GLY A 183 -9.16 9.00 9.05
N ARG A 184 -9.30 10.32 8.82
CA ARG A 184 -10.56 11.04 9.03
C ARG A 184 -11.51 10.89 7.84
N TYR A 185 -10.96 10.83 6.63
CA TYR A 185 -11.72 10.66 5.40
C TYR A 185 -12.18 9.20 5.17
N ILE A 186 -11.33 8.23 5.52
CA ILE A 186 -11.67 6.81 5.58
C ILE A 186 -11.55 6.34 7.04
N PRO A 187 -12.60 6.51 7.87
CA PRO A 187 -12.58 6.16 9.29
C PRO A 187 -12.18 4.72 9.57
N GLU A 188 -12.50 3.80 8.64
CA GLU A 188 -12.14 2.39 8.77
C GLU A 188 -10.62 2.18 8.78
N PHE A 189 -9.88 2.90 7.93
CA PHE A 189 -8.42 2.96 7.98
C PHE A 189 -7.93 3.73 9.22
N GLY A 190 -8.63 4.82 9.60
CA GLY A 190 -8.33 5.56 10.81
C GLY A 190 -8.21 4.68 12.06
N ARG A 191 -9.05 3.64 12.19
CA ARG A 191 -9.01 2.66 13.29
C ARG A 191 -7.76 1.76 13.30
N MET A 192 -7.09 1.62 12.15
CA MET A 192 -5.82 0.88 12.02
C MET A 192 -4.60 1.73 12.40
N THR A 193 -4.77 3.04 12.61
CA THR A 193 -3.66 3.94 12.93
C THR A 193 -2.94 3.48 14.19
N CYS A 194 -1.64 3.19 14.07
CA CYS A 194 -0.81 2.68 15.16
C CYS A 194 -1.33 1.36 15.79
N LEU A 195 -2.16 0.60 15.07
CA LEU A 195 -2.64 -0.72 15.51
C LEU A 195 -1.51 -1.75 15.35
N VAL A 196 -1.11 -2.36 16.47
CA VAL A 196 -0.09 -3.41 16.44
C VAL A 196 -0.65 -4.69 15.81
N GLN A 197 0.14 -5.33 14.97
CA GLN A 197 -0.19 -6.62 14.39
C GLN A 197 0.36 -7.75 15.27
N HIS A 198 -0.43 -8.79 15.50
CA HIS A 198 -0.07 -9.87 16.43
C HIS A 198 0.72 -11.00 15.76
N GLU A 199 0.69 -11.10 14.43
CA GLU A 199 1.42 -12.12 13.70
C GLU A 199 2.93 -11.89 13.80
N PHE A 200 3.68 -12.99 13.81
CA PHE A 200 5.11 -12.95 14.12
C PHE A 200 5.95 -12.16 13.13
N PHE A 201 5.51 -12.10 11.87
CA PHE A 201 6.31 -11.59 10.75
C PHE A 201 6.09 -10.10 10.44
N HIS A 202 5.05 -9.45 10.98
CA HIS A 202 4.83 -8.03 10.72
C HIS A 202 5.87 -7.17 11.40
N ALA A 203 6.60 -6.38 10.59
CA ALA A 203 7.56 -5.38 11.07
C ALA A 203 6.88 -4.05 11.42
N TYR A 204 5.68 -3.81 10.87
CA TYR A 204 4.99 -2.52 10.93
C TYR A 204 3.63 -2.63 11.65
N ALA A 205 3.17 -1.50 12.18
CA ALA A 205 1.75 -1.35 12.56
C ALA A 205 0.86 -1.48 11.32
N ALA A 206 -0.43 -1.77 11.50
CA ALA A 206 -1.34 -2.09 10.39
C ALA A 206 -1.49 -0.93 9.37
N ASP A 207 -1.53 0.32 9.85
CA ASP A 207 -1.53 1.51 8.99
C ASP A 207 -0.24 1.66 8.19
N GLU A 208 0.91 1.57 8.85
CA GLU A 208 2.21 1.70 8.17
C GLU A 208 2.46 0.54 7.21
N HIS A 209 2.08 -0.68 7.55
CA HIS A 209 2.13 -1.83 6.65
C HIS A 209 1.36 -1.55 5.36
N THR A 210 0.11 -1.08 5.48
CA THR A 210 -0.73 -0.73 4.33
C THR A 210 -0.04 0.32 3.44
N LEU A 211 0.54 1.37 4.02
CA LEU A 211 1.26 2.40 3.28
C LEU A 211 2.53 1.85 2.59
N VAL A 212 3.30 0.99 3.28
CA VAL A 212 4.46 0.33 2.69
C VAL A 212 4.04 -0.56 1.52
N CYS A 213 2.93 -1.29 1.61
CA CYS A 213 2.42 -2.08 0.50
C CYS A 213 2.10 -1.22 -0.74
N LEU A 214 1.47 -0.04 -0.55
CA LEU A 214 1.25 0.90 -1.64
C LEU A 214 2.58 1.36 -2.27
N GLU A 215 3.62 1.61 -1.47
CA GLU A 215 4.95 1.96 -1.98
C GLU A 215 5.60 0.82 -2.77
N LYS A 216 5.39 -0.43 -2.37
CA LYS A 216 5.88 -1.61 -3.12
C LYS A 216 5.15 -1.75 -4.44
N LEU A 217 3.84 -1.47 -4.48
CA LEU A 217 3.09 -1.48 -5.72
C LEU A 217 3.51 -0.35 -6.66
N ASP A 218 3.74 0.86 -6.14
CA ASP A 218 4.24 1.98 -6.94
C ASP A 218 5.60 1.68 -7.61
N GLN A 219 6.50 0.99 -6.90
CA GLN A 219 7.80 0.58 -7.42
C GLN A 219 7.72 -0.34 -8.65
N VAL A 220 6.58 -0.99 -8.90
CA VAL A 220 6.38 -1.85 -10.07
C VAL A 220 6.29 -1.04 -11.37
N TRP A 221 5.74 0.19 -11.34
CA TRP A 221 5.37 0.95 -12.53
C TRP A 221 6.56 1.33 -13.44
N ASP A 222 7.68 1.75 -12.86
CA ASP A 222 8.91 2.10 -13.58
C ASP A 222 10.08 1.22 -13.14
N ALA A 223 9.78 -0.04 -12.80
CA ALA A 223 10.77 -0.98 -12.30
C ALA A 223 11.86 -1.24 -13.35
N ALA A 224 13.12 -1.06 -12.96
CA ALA A 224 14.28 -1.38 -13.80
C ALA A 224 15.04 -2.63 -13.33
N GLN A 225 14.71 -3.19 -12.16
CA GLN A 225 15.37 -4.35 -11.59
C GLN A 225 14.39 -5.39 -11.04
N PRO A 226 14.75 -6.70 -11.09
CA PRO A 226 14.05 -7.75 -10.36
C PRO A 226 14.02 -7.48 -8.85
N PRO A 227 12.99 -7.98 -8.12
CA PRO A 227 11.87 -8.75 -8.65
C PRO A 227 10.76 -7.88 -9.28
N PHE A 228 10.78 -6.55 -9.12
CA PHE A 228 9.70 -5.66 -9.54
C PHE A 228 9.46 -5.66 -11.05
N THR A 229 10.51 -5.76 -11.87
CA THR A 229 10.41 -5.82 -13.34
C THR A 229 9.53 -6.97 -13.84
N HIS A 230 9.46 -8.09 -13.10
CA HIS A 230 8.64 -9.24 -13.48
C HIS A 230 7.14 -8.92 -13.48
N TYR A 231 6.70 -7.91 -12.73
CA TYR A 231 5.28 -7.56 -12.56
C TYR A 231 4.88 -6.28 -13.29
N ASN A 232 5.84 -5.59 -13.92
CA ASN A 232 5.63 -4.30 -14.59
C ASN A 232 4.52 -4.38 -15.66
N HIS A 233 4.61 -5.38 -16.54
CA HIS A 233 3.62 -5.61 -17.60
C HIS A 233 2.21 -5.87 -17.04
N ILE A 234 2.10 -6.63 -15.94
CA ILE A 234 0.81 -6.92 -15.28
C ILE A 234 0.15 -5.63 -14.80
N LEU A 235 0.91 -4.71 -14.19
CA LEU A 235 0.36 -3.43 -13.73
C LEU A 235 -0.01 -2.49 -14.89
N GLN A 236 0.74 -2.54 -16.00
CA GLN A 236 0.44 -1.76 -17.20
C GLN A 236 -0.86 -2.19 -17.88
N ASP A 237 -1.15 -3.49 -17.88
CA ASP A 237 -2.32 -4.07 -18.53
C ASP A 237 -3.62 -3.93 -17.69
N ILE A 238 -3.54 -3.48 -16.43
CA ILE A 238 -4.72 -3.26 -15.59
C ILE A 238 -5.49 -2.03 -16.06
N ASP A 239 -6.75 -2.20 -16.44
CA ASP A 239 -7.65 -1.11 -16.87
C ASP A 239 -7.99 -0.11 -15.76
N LEU A 240 -8.32 -0.62 -14.57
CA LEU A 240 -8.82 0.17 -13.42
C LEU A 240 -7.85 0.10 -12.23
N PRO A 241 -6.71 0.81 -12.27
CA PRO A 241 -5.67 0.70 -11.25
C PRO A 241 -6.14 1.19 -9.89
N PHE A 242 -7.00 2.21 -9.85
CA PHE A 242 -7.56 2.71 -8.59
C PHE A 242 -8.24 1.60 -7.78
N LEU A 243 -8.81 0.58 -8.45
CA LEU A 243 -9.49 -0.52 -7.78
C LEU A 243 -8.49 -1.48 -7.13
N LEU A 244 -7.36 -1.74 -7.78
CA LEU A 244 -6.24 -2.50 -7.20
C LEU A 244 -5.65 -1.75 -6.00
N TYR A 245 -5.34 -0.46 -6.15
CA TYR A 245 -4.81 0.35 -5.05
C TYR A 245 -5.80 0.47 -3.89
N LEU A 246 -7.10 0.59 -4.16
CA LEU A 246 -8.13 0.58 -3.14
C LEU A 246 -8.26 -0.77 -2.44
N ALA A 247 -8.18 -1.88 -3.19
CA ALA A 247 -8.16 -3.22 -2.61
C ALA A 247 -6.95 -3.41 -1.69
N LEU A 248 -5.76 -3.02 -2.14
CA LEU A 248 -4.54 -3.07 -1.34
C LEU A 248 -4.62 -2.12 -0.12
N PHE A 249 -5.26 -0.97 -0.24
CA PHE A 249 -5.49 -0.06 0.89
C PHE A 249 -6.44 -0.64 1.95
N LEU A 250 -7.37 -1.51 1.55
CA LEU A 250 -8.41 -2.06 2.42
C LEU A 250 -8.21 -3.53 2.80
N HIS A 251 -7.19 -4.22 2.27
CA HIS A 251 -7.01 -5.67 2.40
C HIS A 251 -7.03 -6.15 3.87
N ASP A 252 -6.46 -5.34 4.76
CA ASP A 252 -6.33 -5.60 6.18
C ASP A 252 -7.28 -4.77 7.06
N ALA A 253 -8.24 -4.06 6.47
CA ALA A 253 -9.10 -3.13 7.21
C ALA A 253 -10.03 -3.79 8.23
N GLY A 254 -10.18 -5.12 8.17
CA GLY A 254 -10.86 -5.92 9.19
C GLY A 254 -10.05 -6.13 10.48
N LYS A 255 -8.74 -5.86 10.51
CA LYS A 255 -7.90 -5.99 11.72
C LYS A 255 -8.28 -5.01 12.83
N GLY A 256 -8.87 -3.87 12.48
CA GLY A 256 -9.37 -2.86 13.43
C GLY A 256 -10.74 -3.15 14.03
N MET A 257 -11.32 -4.33 13.77
CA MET A 257 -12.67 -4.71 14.20
C MET A 257 -12.64 -5.74 15.34
N GLU A 258 -13.70 -5.74 16.16
CA GLU A 258 -13.75 -6.52 17.41
C GLU A 258 -14.08 -8.02 17.22
N SER A 259 -14.50 -8.46 16.03
CA SER A 259 -15.09 -9.80 15.86
C SER A 259 -14.08 -10.95 15.89
N GLY A 260 -12.82 -10.68 15.57
CA GLY A 260 -11.74 -11.67 15.48
C GLY A 260 -11.66 -12.46 14.17
N ASP A 261 -12.63 -12.30 13.24
CA ASP A 261 -12.57 -12.85 11.88
C ASP A 261 -12.29 -11.71 10.88
N HIS A 262 -11.00 -11.38 10.75
CA HIS A 262 -10.54 -10.18 10.04
C HIS A 262 -10.86 -10.19 8.54
N VAL A 263 -10.98 -11.37 7.91
CA VAL A 263 -11.33 -11.46 6.49
C VAL A 263 -12.81 -11.11 6.30
N LYS A 264 -13.72 -11.67 7.11
CA LYS A 264 -15.14 -11.31 7.05
C LYS A 264 -15.38 -9.84 7.38
N ASP A 265 -14.69 -9.33 8.40
CA ASP A 265 -14.75 -7.92 8.77
C ASP A 265 -14.20 -7.02 7.65
N GLY A 266 -13.14 -7.45 6.98
CA GLY A 266 -12.56 -6.79 5.80
C GLY A 266 -13.57 -6.67 4.66
N THR A 267 -14.30 -7.73 4.35
CA THR A 267 -15.34 -7.71 3.30
C THR A 267 -16.48 -6.75 3.65
N VAL A 268 -16.90 -6.67 4.91
CA VAL A 268 -17.92 -5.71 5.38
C VAL A 268 -17.42 -4.27 5.27
N VAL A 269 -16.15 -4.02 5.64
CA VAL A 269 -15.53 -2.70 5.48
C VAL A 269 -15.47 -2.30 4.02
N CYS A 270 -15.01 -3.19 3.15
CA CYS A 270 -14.88 -2.92 1.72
C CYS A 270 -16.21 -2.61 1.07
N GLN A 271 -17.27 -3.31 1.48
CA GLN A 271 -18.61 -3.00 1.01
C GLN A 271 -19.02 -1.57 1.38
N LYS A 272 -18.90 -1.20 2.67
CA LYS A 272 -19.29 0.14 3.15
C LYS A 272 -18.46 1.26 2.51
N VAL A 273 -17.15 1.06 2.43
CA VAL A 273 -16.23 2.05 1.83
C VAL A 273 -16.51 2.17 0.33
N GLY A 274 -16.65 1.05 -0.39
CA GLY A 274 -16.91 1.06 -1.83
C GLY A 274 -18.25 1.69 -2.20
N GLU A 275 -19.32 1.39 -1.46
CA GLU A 275 -20.62 2.05 -1.63
C GLU A 275 -20.52 3.56 -1.34
N ARG A 276 -19.83 3.94 -0.26
CA ARG A 276 -19.63 5.35 0.10
C ARG A 276 -18.85 6.12 -0.96
N LEU A 277 -17.83 5.51 -1.56
CA LEU A 277 -17.03 6.09 -2.65
C LEU A 277 -17.76 6.06 -4.01
N GLY A 278 -19.01 5.61 -4.07
CA GLY A 278 -19.81 5.62 -5.31
C GLY A 278 -19.43 4.54 -6.32
N LEU A 279 -18.84 3.42 -5.89
CA LEU A 279 -18.50 2.33 -6.80
C LEU A 279 -19.77 1.66 -7.37
N THR A 280 -19.78 1.45 -8.69
CA THR A 280 -20.79 0.63 -9.36
C THR A 280 -20.80 -0.79 -8.80
N SER A 281 -21.92 -1.51 -8.87
CA SER A 281 -22.03 -2.89 -8.37
C SER A 281 -20.94 -3.82 -8.92
N ARG A 282 -20.58 -3.71 -10.21
CA ARG A 282 -19.51 -4.51 -10.82
C ARG A 282 -18.15 -4.28 -10.14
N ARG A 283 -17.76 -3.01 -9.97
CA ARG A 283 -16.51 -2.62 -9.30
C ARG A 283 -16.50 -3.04 -7.83
N LEU A 284 -17.65 -2.90 -7.15
CA LEU A 284 -17.79 -3.31 -5.75
C LEU A 284 -17.63 -4.82 -5.58
N THR A 285 -18.21 -5.62 -6.47
CA THR A 285 -18.03 -7.09 -6.46
C THR A 285 -16.56 -7.46 -6.60
N ARG A 286 -15.83 -6.83 -7.53
CA ARG A 286 -14.40 -7.08 -7.70
C ARG A 286 -13.58 -6.60 -6.49
N LEU A 287 -13.85 -5.42 -5.94
CA LEU A 287 -13.18 -4.96 -4.72
C LEU A 287 -13.35 -5.96 -3.57
N LYS A 288 -14.57 -6.44 -3.35
CA LYS A 288 -14.88 -7.44 -2.33
C LYS A 288 -14.13 -8.74 -2.58
N PHE A 289 -14.13 -9.23 -3.83
CA PHE A 289 -13.40 -10.42 -4.22
C PHE A 289 -11.89 -10.30 -3.89
N LEU A 290 -11.26 -9.20 -4.28
CA LEU A 290 -9.82 -8.98 -4.06
C LEU A 290 -9.46 -8.98 -2.57
N VAL A 291 -10.29 -8.34 -1.74
CA VAL A 291 -10.05 -8.26 -0.29
C VAL A 291 -10.41 -9.58 0.40
N GLU A 292 -11.44 -10.28 -0.04
CA GLU A 292 -11.79 -11.60 0.53
C GLU A 292 -10.72 -12.65 0.22
N HIS A 293 -10.12 -12.59 -0.97
CA HIS A 293 -9.16 -13.57 -1.46
C HIS A 293 -7.70 -13.09 -1.46
N HIS A 294 -7.36 -12.01 -0.74
CA HIS A 294 -6.01 -11.42 -0.78
C HIS A 294 -4.88 -12.39 -0.39
N LEU A 295 -5.18 -13.41 0.44
CA LEU A 295 -4.23 -14.45 0.84
C LEU A 295 -4.19 -15.65 -0.11
N LEU A 296 -5.18 -15.82 -0.99
CA LEU A 296 -5.38 -17.02 -1.80
C LEU A 296 -4.15 -17.35 -2.65
N MET A 297 -3.58 -16.34 -3.29
CA MET A 297 -2.39 -16.46 -4.14
C MET A 297 -1.18 -16.95 -3.34
N ALA A 298 -0.93 -16.37 -2.16
CA ALA A 298 0.17 -16.78 -1.29
C ALA A 298 -0.04 -18.20 -0.74
N GLU A 299 -1.27 -18.56 -0.36
CA GLU A 299 -1.59 -19.88 0.15
C GLU A 299 -1.41 -20.97 -0.91
N VAL A 300 -1.90 -20.74 -2.13
CA VAL A 300 -1.79 -21.73 -3.21
C VAL A 300 -0.35 -21.84 -3.70
N SER A 301 0.33 -20.71 -3.97
CA SER A 301 1.68 -20.78 -4.54
C SER A 301 2.70 -21.36 -3.56
N GLN A 302 2.54 -21.15 -2.25
CA GLN A 302 3.55 -21.52 -1.25
C GLN A 302 3.21 -22.78 -0.45
N ARG A 303 1.96 -23.25 -0.46
CA ARG A 303 1.52 -24.39 0.38
C ARG A 303 0.81 -25.52 -0.37
N ARG A 304 0.56 -25.35 -1.67
CA ARG A 304 -0.05 -26.39 -2.51
C ARG A 304 0.91 -26.85 -3.59
N ASP A 305 0.61 -28.01 -4.16
CA ASP A 305 1.30 -28.52 -5.34
C ASP A 305 0.75 -27.81 -6.58
N ILE A 306 1.50 -26.82 -7.08
CA ILE A 306 1.13 -26.04 -8.27
C ILE A 306 1.34 -26.79 -9.57
N ASP A 307 2.03 -27.94 -9.55
CA ASP A 307 2.15 -28.81 -10.73
C ASP A 307 0.90 -29.68 -10.93
N SER A 308 0.06 -29.80 -9.89
CA SER A 308 -1.21 -30.52 -9.97
C SER A 308 -2.24 -29.79 -10.84
N PRO A 309 -2.72 -30.39 -11.95
CA PRO A 309 -3.76 -29.79 -12.80
C PRO A 309 -5.07 -29.53 -12.05
N THR A 310 -5.34 -30.33 -11.00
CA THR A 310 -6.51 -30.16 -10.15
C THR A 310 -6.42 -28.91 -9.28
N VAL A 311 -5.25 -28.62 -8.71
CA VAL A 311 -5.02 -27.40 -7.92
C VAL A 311 -5.16 -26.17 -8.81
N ILE A 312 -4.53 -26.17 -9.99
CA ILE A 312 -4.63 -25.06 -10.95
C ILE A 312 -6.07 -24.83 -11.41
N ARG A 313 -6.83 -25.91 -11.69
CA ARG A 313 -8.25 -25.80 -12.06
C ARG A 313 -9.08 -25.17 -10.94
N GLN A 314 -8.98 -25.67 -9.71
CA GLN A 314 -9.74 -25.15 -8.56
C GLN A 314 -9.40 -23.69 -8.26
N PHE A 315 -8.11 -23.34 -8.36
CA PHE A 315 -7.65 -21.97 -8.19
C PHE A 315 -8.21 -21.06 -9.29
N ALA A 316 -8.12 -21.45 -10.57
CA ALA A 316 -8.67 -20.68 -11.68
C ALA A 316 -10.20 -20.51 -11.59
N GLU A 317 -10.94 -21.54 -11.17
CA GLU A 317 -12.38 -21.48 -10.90
C GLU A 317 -12.71 -20.46 -9.80
N THR A 318 -11.86 -20.36 -8.77
CA THR A 318 -12.02 -19.38 -7.68
C THR A 318 -11.69 -17.97 -8.15
N VAL A 319 -10.64 -17.79 -8.96
CA VAL A 319 -10.19 -16.49 -9.46
C VAL A 319 -11.10 -15.89 -10.53
N GLN A 320 -11.83 -16.76 -11.25
CA GLN A 320 -12.87 -16.43 -12.24
C GLN A 320 -12.36 -15.83 -13.54
N ASP A 321 -11.56 -14.76 -13.50
CA ASP A 321 -11.11 -14.03 -14.68
C ASP A 321 -9.66 -13.55 -14.60
N GLU A 322 -9.09 -13.19 -15.75
CA GLU A 322 -7.68 -12.79 -15.88
C GLU A 322 -7.36 -11.47 -15.16
N GLU A 323 -8.35 -10.58 -15.03
CA GLU A 323 -8.14 -9.29 -14.36
C GLU A 323 -8.07 -9.48 -12.84
N ASN A 324 -8.91 -10.34 -12.28
CA ASN A 324 -8.81 -10.78 -10.88
C ASN A 324 -7.48 -11.48 -10.62
N LEU A 325 -7.02 -12.34 -11.54
CA LEU A 325 -5.72 -13.01 -11.44
C LEU A 325 -4.57 -11.99 -11.40
N ALA A 326 -4.55 -11.03 -12.32
CA ALA A 326 -3.55 -9.97 -12.39
C ALA A 326 -3.53 -9.13 -11.10
N MET A 327 -4.70 -8.68 -10.65
CA MET A 327 -4.83 -7.86 -9.44
C MET A 327 -4.43 -8.62 -8.17
N LEU A 328 -4.85 -9.88 -7.99
CA LEU A 328 -4.40 -10.70 -6.85
C LEU A 328 -2.90 -10.95 -6.89
N THR A 329 -2.30 -11.15 -8.07
CA THR A 329 -0.85 -11.32 -8.21
C THR A 329 -0.09 -10.11 -7.66
N LEU A 330 -0.47 -8.91 -8.10
CA LEU A 330 0.15 -7.66 -7.67
C LEU A 330 -0.11 -7.36 -6.19
N LEU A 331 -1.33 -7.60 -5.72
CA LEU A 331 -1.69 -7.45 -4.31
C LEU A 331 -0.82 -8.35 -3.43
N THR A 332 -0.74 -9.64 -3.74
CA THR A 332 0.09 -10.59 -2.98
C THR A 332 1.58 -10.26 -3.04
N PHE A 333 2.09 -9.81 -4.19
CA PHE A 333 3.48 -9.38 -4.33
C PHE A 333 3.79 -8.18 -3.43
N ALA A 334 2.95 -7.14 -3.48
CA ALA A 334 3.11 -5.92 -2.69
C ALA A 334 2.94 -6.17 -1.18
N ASP A 335 1.94 -6.98 -0.80
CA ASP A 335 1.68 -7.38 0.59
C ASP A 335 2.85 -8.19 1.19
N SER A 336 3.32 -9.21 0.46
CA SER A 336 4.43 -10.04 0.92
C SER A 336 5.73 -9.24 1.13
N LEU A 337 6.01 -8.26 0.25
CA LEU A 337 7.14 -7.34 0.40
C LEU A 337 6.93 -6.29 1.49
N GLY A 338 5.67 -5.90 1.75
CA GLY A 338 5.30 -4.92 2.77
C GLY A 338 5.18 -5.50 4.19
N THR A 339 5.20 -6.82 4.34
CA THR A 339 5.14 -7.49 5.65
C THR A 339 6.45 -7.36 6.44
N SER A 340 7.58 -7.75 5.82
CA SER A 340 8.93 -7.58 6.36
C SER A 340 10.02 -7.83 5.30
N ASN A 341 11.22 -7.32 5.56
CA ASN A 341 12.37 -7.46 4.65
C ASN A 341 12.84 -8.91 4.44
N ASN A 342 12.50 -9.84 5.33
CA ASN A 342 13.00 -11.22 5.32
C ASN A 342 11.97 -12.25 4.84
N LEU A 343 10.72 -11.83 4.60
CA LEU A 343 9.66 -12.76 4.23
C LEU A 343 9.71 -13.12 2.75
N TRP A 344 10.11 -12.19 1.88
CA TRP A 344 10.18 -12.38 0.44
C TRP A 344 11.55 -12.89 -0.02
N ASN A 345 11.57 -13.79 -1.01
CA ASN A 345 12.80 -14.32 -1.60
C ASN A 345 12.54 -14.81 -3.04
N ASP A 346 13.61 -15.13 -3.76
CA ASP A 346 13.55 -15.55 -5.17
C ASP A 346 12.70 -16.81 -5.38
N PHE A 347 12.74 -17.76 -4.44
CA PHE A 347 11.93 -18.96 -4.51
C PHE A 347 10.42 -18.66 -4.48
N LYS A 348 9.97 -17.83 -3.52
CA LYS A 348 8.57 -17.37 -3.45
C LYS A 348 8.17 -16.56 -4.67
N ASN A 349 9.08 -15.75 -5.20
CA ASN A 349 8.86 -14.98 -6.41
C ASN A 349 8.65 -15.89 -7.64
N THR A 350 9.43 -16.97 -7.76
CA THR A 350 9.24 -17.97 -8.82
C THR A 350 7.90 -18.69 -8.67
N LEU A 351 7.54 -19.13 -7.46
CA LEU A 351 6.27 -19.81 -7.22
C LEU A 351 5.05 -18.93 -7.59
N LEU A 352 5.10 -17.63 -7.24
CA LEU A 352 4.02 -16.69 -7.59
C LEU A 352 3.89 -16.51 -9.10
N GLN A 353 5.00 -16.32 -9.82
CA GLN A 353 5.00 -16.21 -11.28
C GLN A 353 4.52 -17.51 -11.96
N THR A 354 4.97 -18.67 -11.48
CA THR A 354 4.54 -19.96 -12.03
C THR A 354 3.04 -20.15 -11.88
N LEU A 355 2.47 -19.85 -10.70
CA LEU A 355 1.03 -19.92 -10.48
C LEU A 355 0.27 -18.95 -11.39
N TYR A 356 0.74 -17.71 -11.52
CA TYR A 356 0.15 -16.71 -12.43
C TYR A 356 0.08 -17.24 -13.88
N HIS A 357 1.19 -17.77 -14.41
CA HIS A 357 1.23 -18.27 -15.78
C HIS A 357 0.42 -19.56 -15.99
N LEU A 358 0.39 -20.47 -15.02
CA LEU A 358 -0.42 -21.69 -15.09
C LEU A 358 -1.92 -21.36 -15.06
N ALA A 359 -2.33 -20.50 -14.14
CA ALA A 359 -3.72 -20.08 -14.01
C ALA A 359 -4.17 -19.25 -15.21
N GLY A 360 -3.34 -18.33 -15.71
CA GLY A 360 -3.64 -17.53 -16.90
C GLY A 360 -3.88 -18.40 -18.12
N ARG A 361 -3.02 -19.40 -18.36
CA ARG A 361 -3.25 -20.39 -19.43
C ARG A 361 -4.55 -21.17 -19.24
N ARG A 362 -4.86 -21.56 -17.99
CA ARG A 362 -6.09 -22.29 -17.66
C ARG A 362 -7.35 -21.47 -17.94
N LEU A 363 -7.31 -20.17 -17.67
CA LEU A 363 -8.41 -19.22 -17.91
C LEU A 363 -8.57 -18.97 -19.41
N ALA A 364 -7.47 -18.69 -20.12
CA ALA A 364 -7.50 -18.41 -21.56
C ALA A 364 -8.01 -19.59 -22.40
N SER A 365 -7.60 -20.82 -22.08
CA SER A 365 -7.96 -22.01 -22.86
C SER A 365 -9.31 -22.63 -22.48
N GLY A 366 -9.93 -22.23 -21.36
CA GLY A 366 -11.25 -22.72 -20.95
C GLY A 366 -11.35 -24.26 -20.98
N LYS A 367 -12.34 -24.81 -21.69
CA LYS A 367 -12.54 -26.28 -21.76
C LYS A 367 -11.46 -27.02 -22.55
N ASP A 368 -10.74 -26.33 -23.42
CA ASP A 368 -9.74 -26.93 -24.31
C ASP A 368 -8.34 -26.97 -23.67
N TYR A 369 -8.23 -26.57 -22.39
CA TYR A 369 -6.95 -26.51 -21.67
C TYR A 369 -6.16 -27.82 -21.71
N GLU A 370 -6.79 -28.97 -21.50
CA GLU A 370 -6.09 -30.26 -21.49
C GLU A 370 -5.44 -30.57 -22.85
N GLN A 371 -6.15 -30.29 -23.95
CA GLN A 371 -5.62 -30.48 -25.30
C GLN A 371 -4.52 -29.47 -25.62
N ALA A 372 -4.72 -28.20 -25.25
CA ALA A 372 -3.74 -27.14 -25.45
C ALA A 372 -2.44 -27.40 -24.66
N GLU A 373 -2.54 -27.91 -23.43
CA GLU A 373 -1.37 -28.22 -22.61
C GLU A 373 -0.62 -29.45 -23.13
N GLN A 374 -1.33 -30.49 -23.59
CA GLN A 374 -0.69 -31.64 -24.24
C GLN A 374 0.10 -31.23 -25.50
N GLN A 375 -0.48 -30.37 -26.35
CA GLN A 375 0.20 -29.86 -27.54
C GLN A 375 1.43 -29.02 -27.17
N ARG A 376 1.33 -28.19 -26.14
CA ARG A 376 2.45 -27.38 -25.65
C ARG A 376 3.58 -28.25 -25.11
N LEU A 377 3.27 -29.24 -24.27
CA LEU A 377 4.25 -30.16 -23.72
C LEU A 377 4.94 -30.96 -24.83
N ALA A 378 4.19 -31.43 -25.83
CA ALA A 378 4.77 -32.11 -27.00
C ALA A 378 5.74 -31.20 -27.77
N LYS A 379 5.37 -29.93 -27.99
CA LYS A 379 6.24 -28.95 -28.65
C LYS A 379 7.50 -28.64 -27.83
N LEU A 380 7.34 -28.42 -26.52
CA LEU A 380 8.47 -28.13 -25.63
C LEU A 380 9.42 -29.35 -25.51
N LYS A 381 8.87 -30.57 -25.52
CA LYS A 381 9.65 -31.82 -25.58
C LYS A 381 10.48 -31.89 -26.85
N GLN A 382 9.88 -31.53 -27.98
CA GLN A 382 10.59 -31.46 -29.27
C GLN A 382 11.71 -30.40 -29.25
N GLU A 383 11.41 -29.18 -28.81
CA GLU A 383 12.40 -28.10 -28.71
C GLU A 383 13.56 -28.45 -27.77
N ALA A 384 13.26 -29.07 -26.61
CA ALA A 384 14.28 -29.54 -25.68
C ALA A 384 15.16 -30.63 -26.32
N HIS A 385 14.56 -31.56 -27.07
CA HIS A 385 15.30 -32.58 -27.81
C HIS A 385 16.23 -32.00 -28.88
N GLU A 386 15.81 -30.93 -29.56
CA GLU A 386 16.61 -30.24 -30.58
C GLU A 386 17.75 -29.40 -29.99
N GLN A 387 17.59 -28.84 -28.78
CA GLN A 387 18.55 -27.93 -28.16
C GLN A 387 19.54 -28.60 -27.18
N LEU A 388 19.16 -29.73 -26.57
CA LEU A 388 20.04 -30.43 -25.63
C LEU A 388 21.05 -31.29 -26.39
N PRO A 389 22.34 -31.28 -26.01
CA PRO A 389 23.35 -32.10 -26.67
C PRO A 389 22.95 -33.58 -26.59
N LEU A 390 23.27 -34.34 -27.64
CA LEU A 390 22.96 -35.75 -27.96
C LEU A 390 23.20 -36.83 -26.86
N LYS A 391 23.44 -36.45 -25.60
CA LYS A 391 23.73 -37.33 -24.47
C LYS A 391 22.53 -37.62 -23.55
N ILE A 392 21.38 -36.96 -23.72
CA ILE A 392 20.18 -37.27 -22.93
C ILE A 392 19.34 -38.28 -23.69
N SER A 393 19.07 -39.43 -23.09
CA SER A 393 18.26 -40.48 -23.71
C SER A 393 16.79 -40.05 -23.81
N GLY A 394 16.05 -40.61 -24.78
CA GLY A 394 14.62 -40.31 -24.94
C GLY A 394 13.78 -40.68 -23.70
N GLU A 395 14.18 -41.73 -22.96
CA GLU A 395 13.54 -42.16 -21.72
C GLU A 395 13.77 -41.16 -20.57
N GLU A 396 14.99 -40.63 -20.46
CA GLU A 396 15.32 -39.60 -19.46
C GLU A 396 14.59 -38.30 -19.75
N LEU A 397 14.42 -37.96 -21.03
CA LEU A 397 13.59 -36.83 -21.45
C LEU A 397 12.10 -37.07 -21.15
N GLU A 398 11.59 -38.30 -21.26
CA GLU A 398 10.22 -38.64 -20.86
C GLU A 398 9.96 -38.57 -19.36
N ALA A 399 10.95 -38.83 -18.52
CA ALA A 399 10.79 -38.73 -17.07
C ALA A 399 10.60 -37.29 -16.56
N HIS A 400 10.88 -36.28 -17.39
CA HIS A 400 10.84 -34.86 -17.04
C HIS A 400 9.65 -34.08 -17.62
N PHE A 401 8.81 -34.72 -18.42
CA PHE A 401 7.61 -34.15 -19.06
C PHE A 401 6.38 -34.96 -18.67
#